data_AF-A0A378QMG7-F1
#
_entry.id   AF-A0A378QMG7-F1
#
_cell.length_a   1.000
_cell.length_b   1.000
_cell.length_c   1.000
_cell.angle_alpha   90.00
_cell.angle_beta   90.00
_cell.angle_gamma   90.00
#
_symmetry.space_group_name_H-M   'P 1'
#
loop_
_entity.id
_entity.type
_entity.pdbx_description
1 polymer ?
#
loop_
_entity_poly.entity_id
_entity_poly.type
_entity_poly.pdbx_seq_one_letter_code
_entity_poly.pdbx_strand_id
1 'polypeptide(L)'
;MITNYNIYNLFIEIFTVGLLELIKQDTISITDAQTILFSPAGLERIENNPYLKCFLPTVNAGMELEDIYDLLGEEKFYKKLEELKDKIISEINLPTDDAKSYEHLHEILLLITDTGIGNFYKLK
;
A
#
# COMPACT_ATOMS: atom_id res chain seq x y z
N MET A 1 16.81 -8.63 18.26
CA MET A 1 15.53 -9.08 17.71
C MET A 1 15.71 -9.13 16.20
N ILE A 2 15.57 -10.31 15.59
CA ILE A 2 15.54 -10.41 14.13
C ILE A 2 14.13 -9.98 13.74
N THR A 3 13.97 -8.74 13.30
CA THR A 3 12.74 -8.29 12.64
C THR A 3 12.58 -9.18 11.42
N ASN A 4 11.56 -10.04 11.41
CA ASN A 4 11.24 -10.85 10.23
C ASN A 4 10.79 -9.89 9.14
N TYR A 5 11.74 -9.48 8.31
CA TYR A 5 11.50 -8.60 7.18
C TYR A 5 10.70 -9.39 6.15
N ASN A 6 9.48 -8.96 5.88
CA ASN A 6 8.61 -9.61 4.92
C ASN A 6 8.51 -8.72 3.68
N ILE A 7 9.06 -9.21 2.58
CA ILE A 7 9.14 -8.47 1.33
C ILE A 7 7.78 -8.12 0.73
N TYR A 8 6.78 -8.98 0.94
CA TYR A 8 5.41 -8.72 0.54
C TYR A 8 4.85 -7.52 1.29
N ASN A 9 5.33 -7.26 2.51
CA ASN A 9 4.90 -6.10 3.27
C ASN A 9 5.40 -4.82 2.61
N LEU A 10 6.70 -4.73 2.33
CA LEU A 10 7.24 -3.53 1.70
C LEU A 10 6.59 -3.25 0.34
N PHE A 11 6.34 -4.28 -0.47
CA PHE A 11 5.64 -4.09 -1.74
C PHE A 11 4.24 -3.48 -1.55
N ILE A 12 3.45 -3.99 -0.60
CA ILE A 12 2.10 -3.49 -0.33
C ILE A 12 2.15 -2.09 0.30
N GLU A 13 3.12 -1.80 1.17
CA GLU A 13 3.32 -0.46 1.76
C GLU A 13 3.58 0.57 0.66
N ILE A 14 4.54 0.29 -0.24
CA ILE A 14 4.86 1.16 -1.38
C ILE A 14 3.64 1.33 -2.28
N PHE A 15 2.96 0.24 -2.61
CA PHE A 15 1.77 0.27 -3.44
C PHE A 15 0.65 1.12 -2.81
N THR A 16 0.42 0.98 -1.50
CA THR A 16 -0.60 1.73 -0.77
C THR A 16 -0.25 3.22 -0.71
N VAL A 17 1.01 3.58 -0.46
CA VAL A 17 1.47 4.96 -0.50
C VAL A 17 1.22 5.57 -1.89
N GLY A 18 1.53 4.84 -2.95
CA GLY A 18 1.23 5.25 -4.32
C GLY A 18 -0.27 5.46 -4.55
N LEU A 19 -1.10 4.55 -4.05
CA LEU A 19 -2.56 4.65 -4.17
C LEU A 19 -3.09 5.91 -3.47
N LEU A 20 -2.65 6.20 -2.25
CA LEU A 20 -3.04 7.40 -1.51
C LEU A 20 -2.63 8.69 -2.22
N GLU A 21 -1.44 8.71 -2.82
CA GLU A 21 -0.95 9.88 -3.56
C GLU A 21 -1.75 10.09 -4.86
N LEU A 22 -2.16 9.03 -5.55
CA LEU A 22 -3.03 9.13 -6.73
C LEU A 22 -4.43 9.66 -6.40
N ILE A 23 -4.99 9.26 -5.26
CA ILE A 23 -6.25 9.84 -4.74
C ILE A 23 -6.05 11.34 -4.49
N LYS A 24 -4.96 11.70 -3.80
CA LYS A 24 -4.67 13.09 -3.45
C LYS A 24 -4.49 14.00 -4.67
N GLN A 25 -3.98 13.45 -5.77
CA GLN A 25 -3.78 14.16 -7.03
C GLN A 25 -5.02 14.11 -7.95
N ASP A 26 -6.18 13.68 -7.44
CA ASP A 26 -7.43 13.49 -8.19
C ASP A 26 -7.25 12.65 -9.47
N THR A 27 -6.24 11.77 -9.48
CA THR A 27 -5.92 10.93 -10.65
C THR A 27 -6.77 9.66 -10.64
N ILE A 28 -7.15 9.18 -9.45
CA ILE A 28 -8.13 8.12 -9.26
C ILE A 28 -9.16 8.59 -8.22
N SER A 29 -10.37 8.06 -8.29
CA SER A 29 -11.40 8.33 -7.29
C SER A 29 -11.20 7.48 -6.02
N ILE A 30 -11.86 7.87 -4.92
CA ILE A 30 -11.92 7.07 -3.69
C ILE A 30 -12.50 5.68 -3.98
N THR A 31 -13.54 5.62 -4.83
CA THR A 31 -14.18 4.37 -5.26
C THR A 31 -13.24 3.45 -6.03
N ASP A 32 -12.36 4.00 -6.88
CA ASP A 32 -11.34 3.22 -7.58
C ASP A 32 -10.37 2.61 -6.57
N ALA A 33 -9.89 3.39 -5.59
CA ALA A 33 -8.99 2.91 -4.55
C ALA A 33 -9.63 1.85 -3.64
N GLN A 34 -10.92 1.99 -3.31
CA GLN A 34 -11.69 0.98 -2.60
C GLN A 34 -11.79 -0.33 -3.38
N THR A 35 -12.05 -0.25 -4.68
CA THR A 35 -12.12 -1.43 -5.56
C THR A 35 -10.78 -2.18 -5.62
N ILE A 36 -9.68 -1.44 -5.62
CA ILE A 36 -8.32 -1.99 -5.72
C ILE A 36 -7.88 -2.64 -4.40
N LEU A 37 -7.98 -1.92 -3.29
CA LEU A 37 -7.37 -2.32 -2.02
C LEU A 37 -8.30 -2.09 -0.81
N PHE A 38 -8.99 -0.96 -0.75
CA PHE A 38 -9.79 -0.57 0.43
C PHE A 38 -11.23 -1.08 0.34
N SER A 39 -11.41 -2.39 0.16
CA SER A 39 -12.72 -3.03 0.08
C SER A 39 -12.85 -4.20 1.06
N PRO A 40 -14.08 -4.63 1.41
CA PRO A 40 -14.28 -5.86 2.17
C PRO A 40 -13.61 -7.08 1.54
N ALA A 41 -13.61 -7.18 0.21
CA ALA A 41 -12.89 -8.24 -0.50
C ALA A 41 -11.37 -8.12 -0.36
N GLY A 42 -10.83 -6.89 -0.37
CA GLY A 42 -9.42 -6.63 -0.05
C GLY A 42 -9.07 -7.03 1.39
N LEU A 43 -9.94 -6.69 2.34
CA LEU A 43 -9.81 -7.06 3.74
C LEU A 43 -9.80 -8.58 3.92
N GLU A 44 -10.75 -9.30 3.33
CA GLU A 44 -10.83 -10.77 3.38
C GLU A 44 -9.57 -11.44 2.83
N ARG A 45 -9.00 -10.91 1.73
CA ARG A 45 -7.73 -11.42 1.16
C ARG A 45 -6.56 -11.25 2.13
N ILE A 46 -6.55 -10.16 2.89
CA ILE A 46 -5.51 -9.86 3.88
C ILE A 46 -5.69 -10.70 5.15
N GLU A 47 -6.92 -10.85 5.64
CA GLU A 47 -7.23 -11.65 6.83
C GLU A 47 -6.85 -13.12 6.67
N ASN A 48 -7.09 -13.66 5.46
CA ASN A 48 -6.79 -15.04 5.11
C ASN A 48 -5.30 -15.29 4.79
N ASN A 49 -4.48 -14.23 4.70
CA ASN A 49 -3.06 -14.36 4.43
C ASN A 49 -2.23 -14.02 5.70
N PRO A 50 -1.61 -15.02 6.36
CA PRO A 50 -0.87 -14.80 7.60
C PRO A 50 0.30 -13.81 7.45
N TYR A 51 0.81 -13.63 6.24
CA TYR A 51 1.89 -12.70 5.92
C TYR A 51 1.40 -11.25 5.82
N LEU A 52 0.11 -11.02 5.55
CA LEU A 52 -0.44 -9.69 5.27
C LEU A 52 -1.18 -9.08 6.45
N LYS A 53 -1.36 -9.79 7.57
CA LYS A 53 -2.16 -9.31 8.72
C LYS A 53 -1.73 -7.95 9.27
N CYS A 54 -0.46 -7.55 9.10
CA CYS A 54 0.02 -6.22 9.46
C CYS A 54 -0.69 -5.08 8.68
N PHE A 55 -1.31 -5.37 7.53
CA PHE A 55 -2.02 -4.39 6.70
C PHE A 55 -3.47 -4.14 7.08
N LEU A 56 -4.06 -4.98 7.94
CA LEU A 56 -5.45 -4.83 8.34
C LEU A 56 -5.78 -3.41 8.85
N PRO A 57 -4.96 -2.78 9.70
CA PRO A 57 -5.24 -1.42 10.16
C PRO A 57 -5.25 -0.39 9.01
N THR A 58 -4.37 -0.57 8.03
CA THR A 58 -4.24 0.34 6.88
C THR A 58 -5.42 0.19 5.92
N VAL A 59 -5.84 -1.05 5.63
CA VAL A 59 -6.99 -1.30 4.77
C VAL A 59 -8.29 -0.85 5.42
N ASN A 60 -8.47 -1.12 6.72
CA ASN A 60 -9.62 -0.59 7.47
C ASN A 60 -9.66 0.94 7.44
N ALA A 61 -8.54 1.61 7.69
CA ALA A 61 -8.49 3.07 7.62
C ALA A 61 -8.77 3.62 6.22
N GLY A 62 -8.37 2.89 5.17
CA GLY A 62 -8.67 3.24 3.78
C GLY A 62 -10.16 3.07 3.43
N MET A 63 -10.85 2.10 4.03
CA MET A 63 -12.29 1.88 3.80
C MET A 63 -13.14 3.05 4.31
N GLU A 64 -12.67 3.75 5.35
CA GLU A 64 -13.35 4.91 5.96
C GLU A 64 -13.16 6.22 5.15
N LEU A 65 -12.36 6.23 4.07
CA LEU A 65 -12.00 7.46 3.37
C LEU A 65 -13.21 8.16 2.71
N GLU A 66 -14.15 7.40 2.17
CA GLU A 66 -15.39 7.92 1.57
C GLU A 66 -16.26 8.59 2.63
N ASP A 67 -16.49 7.92 3.76
CA ASP A 67 -17.23 8.48 4.89
C ASP A 67 -16.60 9.75 5.43
N ILE A 68 -15.26 9.81 5.49
CA ILE A 68 -14.54 11.01 5.92
C ILE A 68 -14.76 12.17 4.94
N TYR A 69 -14.70 11.90 3.63
CA TYR A 69 -14.95 12.93 2.62
C TYR A 69 -16.39 13.45 2.72
N ASP A 70 -17.37 12.55 2.79
CA ASP A 70 -18.80 12.89 2.79
C ASP A 70 -19.25 13.59 4.09
N LEU A 71 -18.75 13.15 5.25
CA LEU A 71 -19.20 13.64 6.55
C LEU A 71 -18.36 14.80 7.10
N LEU A 72 -17.05 14.79 6.84
CA LEU A 72 -16.10 15.73 7.44
C LEU A 72 -15.53 16.74 6.43
N GLY A 73 -15.75 16.50 5.14
CA GLY A 73 -15.34 17.37 4.06
C GLY A 73 -13.88 17.21 3.63
N GLU A 74 -13.58 17.88 2.54
CA GLU A 74 -12.34 17.78 1.77
C GLU A 74 -11.06 18.06 2.61
N GLU A 75 -11.08 19.08 3.48
CA GLU A 75 -9.91 19.41 4.31
C GLU A 75 -9.51 18.25 5.26
N LYS A 76 -10.51 17.63 5.91
CA LYS A 76 -10.29 16.51 6.83
C LYS A 76 -9.87 15.26 6.09
N PHE A 77 -10.43 15.05 4.91
CA PHE A 77 -10.05 13.97 4.02
C PHE A 77 -8.56 14.05 3.61
N TYR A 78 -8.09 15.19 3.11
CA TYR A 78 -6.67 15.31 2.73
C TYR A 78 -5.72 15.17 3.92
N LYS A 79 -6.11 15.69 5.09
CA LYS A 79 -5.36 15.49 6.32
C LYS A 79 -5.25 14.01 6.68
N LYS A 80 -6.34 13.26 6.53
CA LYS A 80 -6.37 11.82 6.79
C LYS A 80 -5.49 11.03 5.82
N LEU A 81 -5.54 11.38 4.52
CA LEU A 81 -4.66 10.77 3.52
C LEU A 81 -3.19 10.92 3.90
N GLU A 82 -2.79 12.12 4.35
CA GLU A 82 -1.42 12.35 4.80
C GLU A 82 -1.07 11.60 6.09
N GLU A 83 -1.95 11.61 7.09
CA GLU A 83 -1.73 10.85 8.33
C GLU A 83 -1.57 9.35 8.07
N LEU A 84 -2.35 8.79 7.14
CA LEU A 84 -2.25 7.39 6.74
C LEU A 84 -0.95 7.13 5.98
N LYS A 85 -0.56 8.02 5.07
CA LYS A 85 0.69 7.94 4.31
C LYS A 85 1.90 7.98 5.24
N ASP A 86 1.97 8.95 6.13
CA ASP A 86 3.06 9.13 7.08
C ASP A 86 3.19 7.92 8.02
N LYS A 87 2.05 7.37 8.46
CA LYS A 87 2.04 6.14 9.25
C LYS A 87 2.68 4.98 8.49
N ILE A 88 2.26 4.72 7.25
CA ILE A 88 2.80 3.63 6.43
C ILE A 88 4.31 3.84 6.21
N ILE A 89 4.73 5.07 5.85
CA ILE A 89 6.15 5.40 5.63
C ILE A 89 6.97 5.15 6.90
N SER A 90 6.44 5.43 8.08
CA SER A 90 7.13 5.19 9.36
C SER A 90 7.29 3.71 9.71
N GLU A 91 6.45 2.84 9.12
CA GLU A 91 6.48 1.39 9.31
C GLU A 91 7.42 0.70 8.29
N ILE A 92 7.72 1.35 7.16
CA ILE A 92 8.71 0.88 6.18
C ILE A 92 10.09 0.81 6.84
N ASN A 93 10.57 -0.41 7.04
CA ASN A 93 11.88 -0.68 7.64
C ASN A 93 12.80 -1.37 6.65
N LEU A 94 13.52 -0.58 5.84
CA LEU A 94 14.55 -1.11 4.96
C LEU A 94 15.81 -1.46 5.76
N PRO A 95 16.48 -2.60 5.45
CA PRO A 95 17.80 -2.87 6.00
C PRO A 95 18.74 -1.70 5.69
N THR A 96 19.60 -1.33 6.65
CA THR A 96 20.62 -0.28 6.52
C THR A 96 21.99 -0.82 6.14
N ASP A 97 22.12 -2.14 6.04
CA ASP A 97 23.32 -2.84 5.59
C ASP A 97 23.25 -3.00 4.06
N ASP A 98 24.07 -2.24 3.34
CA ASP A 98 24.01 -2.10 1.87
C ASP A 98 23.88 -3.43 1.11
N ALA A 99 24.57 -4.48 1.56
CA ALA A 99 24.52 -5.79 0.93
C ALA A 99 23.14 -6.45 1.11
N LYS A 100 22.57 -6.37 2.31
CA LYS A 100 21.21 -6.87 2.59
C LYS A 100 20.16 -5.99 1.94
N SER A 101 20.34 -4.67 1.91
CA SER A 101 19.42 -3.76 1.24
C SER A 101 19.29 -4.12 -0.24
N TYR A 102 20.43 -4.42 -0.90
CA TYR A 102 20.43 -4.83 -2.30
C TYR A 102 19.67 -6.14 -2.54
N GLU A 103 19.93 -7.18 -1.74
CA GLU A 103 19.24 -8.47 -1.86
C GLU A 103 17.72 -8.33 -1.72
N HIS A 104 17.27 -7.57 -0.70
CA HIS A 104 15.84 -7.35 -0.50
C HIS A 104 15.20 -6.52 -1.62
N LEU A 105 15.86 -5.46 -2.09
CA LEU A 105 15.35 -4.68 -3.22
C LEU A 105 15.32 -5.50 -4.52
N HIS A 106 16.28 -6.41 -4.70
CA HIS A 106 16.31 -7.33 -5.84
C HIS A 106 15.13 -8.30 -5.80
N GLU A 107 14.80 -8.87 -4.66
CA GLU A 107 13.63 -9.73 -4.52
C GLU A 107 12.30 -8.97 -4.77
N ILE A 108 12.21 -7.68 -4.43
CA ILE A 108 11.03 -6.84 -4.77
C ILE A 108 10.95 -6.65 -6.27
N LEU A 109 12.09 -6.37 -6.90
CA LEU A 109 12.17 -6.24 -8.35
C LEU A 109 11.67 -7.52 -9.03
N LEU A 110 12.08 -8.69 -8.55
CA LEU A 110 11.61 -9.99 -9.05
C LEU A 110 10.09 -10.14 -8.88
N LEU A 111 9.54 -9.80 -7.72
CA LEU A 111 8.10 -9.82 -7.47
C LEU A 111 7.33 -8.89 -8.44
N ILE A 112 7.84 -7.68 -8.68
CA ILE A 112 7.25 -6.72 -9.62
C ILE A 112 7.28 -7.26 -11.06
N THR A 113 8.38 -7.90 -11.46
CA THR A 113 8.50 -8.47 -12.80
C THR A 113 7.63 -9.71 -12.99
N ASP A 114 7.52 -10.57 -11.98
CA ASP A 114 6.78 -11.83 -12.04
C ASP A 114 5.26 -11.65 -11.98
N THR A 115 4.80 -10.60 -11.29
CA THR A 115 3.38 -10.19 -11.29
C THR A 115 2.93 -9.59 -12.63
N GLY A 116 3.84 -9.42 -13.60
CA GLY A 116 3.55 -8.82 -14.90
C GLY A 116 3.40 -7.30 -14.87
N ILE A 117 3.55 -6.66 -13.70
CA ILE A 117 3.52 -5.19 -13.55
C ILE A 117 4.70 -4.55 -14.30
N GLY A 118 5.79 -5.28 -14.53
CA GLY A 118 6.91 -4.88 -15.37
C GLY A 118 6.82 -5.23 -16.87
N ASN A 119 5.80 -5.97 -17.34
CA ASN A 119 5.71 -6.47 -18.71
C ASN A 119 5.02 -5.50 -19.69
N PHE A 120 5.30 -4.20 -19.59
CA PHE A 120 4.78 -3.19 -20.54
C PHE A 120 5.47 -3.17 -21.92
N TYR A 121 6.42 -4.07 -22.20
CA TYR A 121 7.16 -4.09 -23.47
C TYR A 121 6.54 -4.95 -24.59
N LYS A 122 5.29 -5.43 -24.44
CA LYS A 122 4.58 -6.13 -25.52
C LYS A 122 3.11 -5.73 -25.63
N LEU A 123 2.85 -4.45 -25.88
CA LEU A 123 1.67 -4.06 -26.66
C LEU A 123 2.17 -3.67 -28.05
N LYS A 124 2.08 -4.63 -28.99
CA LYS A 124 2.18 -4.39 -30.43
C LYS A 124 0.77 -4.35 -31.00
#